data_AF-A0A804PKI0-F1
#
_entry.id   AF-A0A804PKI0-F1
#
_cell.length_a   1.000
_cell.length_b   1.000
_cell.length_c   1.000
_cell.angle_alpha   90.00
_cell.angle_beta   90.00
_cell.angle_gamma   90.00
#
_symmetry.space_group_name_H-M   'P 1'
#
loop_
_entity.id
_entity.type
_entity.pdbx_description
1 polymer ?
#
loop_
_entity_poly.entity_id
_entity_poly.type
_entity_poly.pdbx_seq_one_letter_code
_entity_poly.pdbx_strand_id
1 'polypeptide(L)'
;MDELVSVALEEVCARLALGIPVVDLWPALRGTLDATGLPLGPAVKRALWARILALRVVNLVEGDGDGVPISTGDPAEKDFEEAERRGMRLVASAGIRDNFLGLYERRFAKSELSAVQKATLECVAASRTSGVPQSELCKKFRMKGNNFHFIAKSLESQRLIVRQSTIIKMKDHVAEREDASQNKHIINTNSLYLSRYAKDLNMTSQQRIEITKPELLGSNEEANVDAFRVDGAFDVNSKNDISIHDYLPAMKAICDKLEEASGKALVVSDIKVDLDYRMAYGHRAWRNVSLLEISYGVFGLRNQLFLCVPPS
;
A
#
# COMPACT_ATOMS: atom_id res chain seq x y z
N MET A 1 -0.82 27.63 12.17
CA MET A 1 0.55 27.21 12.53
C MET A 1 0.58 25.84 13.20
N ASP A 2 -0.25 25.58 14.22
CA ASP A 2 -0.24 24.27 14.92
C ASP A 2 -0.55 23.10 13.99
N GLU A 3 -1.51 23.28 13.10
CA GLU A 3 -1.85 22.29 12.07
C GLU A 3 -0.67 21.99 11.13
N LEU A 4 0.06 23.03 10.71
CA LEU A 4 1.25 22.87 9.88
C LEU A 4 2.38 22.12 10.62
N VAL A 5 2.55 22.37 11.92
CA VAL A 5 3.49 21.62 12.77
C VAL A 5 3.06 20.15 12.87
N SER A 6 1.77 19.88 13.02
CA SER A 6 1.23 18.51 13.05
C SER A 6 1.52 17.76 11.76
N VAL A 7 1.26 18.38 10.60
CA VAL A 7 1.55 17.78 9.29
C VAL A 7 3.05 17.58 9.10
N ALA A 8 3.88 18.55 9.47
CA ALA A 8 5.33 18.39 9.39
C ALA A 8 5.83 17.25 10.27
N LEU A 9 5.30 17.11 11.48
CA LEU A 9 5.61 15.97 12.33
C LEU A 9 5.16 14.65 11.69
N GLU A 10 3.97 14.62 11.07
CA GLU A 10 3.50 13.44 10.35
C GLU A 10 4.42 13.06 9.19
N GLU A 11 4.90 14.04 8.42
CA GLU A 11 5.86 13.84 7.32
C GLU A 11 7.18 13.26 7.82
N VAL A 12 7.72 13.79 8.93
CA VAL A 12 8.93 13.27 9.58
C VAL A 12 8.71 11.83 10.06
N CYS A 13 7.56 11.55 10.71
CA CYS A 13 7.26 10.21 11.21
C CYS A 13 7.07 9.18 10.08
N ALA A 14 6.49 9.60 8.95
CA ALA A 14 6.25 8.75 7.79
C ALA A 14 7.55 8.27 7.12
N ARG A 15 8.67 8.99 7.29
CA ARG A 15 10.00 8.56 6.81
C ARG A 15 10.75 7.65 7.79
N LEU A 16 10.19 7.43 8.98
CA LEU A 16 10.70 6.48 9.99
C LEU A 16 12.20 6.69 10.27
N ALA A 17 13.00 5.61 10.25
CA ALA A 17 14.41 5.66 10.60
C ALA A 17 15.28 6.38 9.56
N LEU A 18 14.81 6.51 8.31
CA LEU A 18 15.56 7.22 7.25
C LEU A 18 15.53 8.75 7.44
N GLY A 19 14.53 9.25 8.16
CA GLY A 19 14.26 10.67 8.31
C GLY A 19 13.88 11.36 7.01
N ILE A 20 13.46 12.61 7.12
CA ILE A 20 13.22 13.50 5.98
C ILE A 20 14.39 14.47 5.83
N PRO A 21 15.06 14.54 4.66
CA PRO A 21 15.98 15.63 4.37
C PRO A 21 15.30 16.98 4.55
N VAL A 22 16.00 17.96 5.13
CA VAL A 22 15.39 19.29 5.37
C VAL A 22 14.89 19.92 4.06
N VAL A 23 15.63 19.70 2.96
CA VAL A 23 15.26 20.14 1.61
C VAL A 23 13.94 19.54 1.12
N ASP A 24 13.61 18.31 1.52
CA ASP A 24 12.42 17.57 1.10
C ASP A 24 11.20 17.89 1.97
N LEU A 25 11.40 18.48 3.15
CA LEU A 25 10.31 18.86 4.05
C LEU A 25 9.40 19.91 3.41
N TRP A 26 9.96 20.93 2.77
CA TRP A 26 9.15 22.03 2.22
C TRP A 26 8.28 21.61 1.03
N PRO A 27 8.81 20.84 0.05
CA PRO A 27 7.97 20.23 -0.99
C PRO A 27 6.85 19.36 -0.41
N ALA A 28 7.13 18.56 0.62
CA ALA A 28 6.14 17.70 1.25
C ALA A 28 4.98 18.48 1.91
N LEU A 29 5.27 19.66 2.44
CA LEU A 29 4.28 20.54 3.09
C LEU A 29 3.49 21.43 2.12
N ARG A 30 3.88 21.48 0.84
CA ARG A 30 3.31 22.42 -0.13
C ARG A 30 1.79 22.27 -0.26
N GLY A 31 1.27 21.04 -0.33
CA GLY A 31 -0.16 20.80 -0.45
C GLY A 31 -0.98 21.37 0.72
N THR A 32 -0.50 21.25 1.95
CA THR A 32 -1.16 21.81 3.14
C THR A 32 -1.03 23.34 3.20
N LEU A 33 0.09 23.87 2.74
CA LEU A 33 0.29 25.32 2.69
C LEU A 33 -0.61 25.99 1.65
N ASP A 34 -0.76 25.37 0.49
CA ASP A 34 -1.69 25.82 -0.54
C ASP A 34 -3.14 25.79 0.00
N ALA A 35 -3.52 24.75 0.73
CA ALA A 35 -4.83 24.65 1.37
C ALA A 35 -5.08 25.70 2.47
N THR A 36 -4.04 26.13 3.18
CA THR A 36 -4.12 27.13 4.25
C THR A 36 -3.91 28.57 3.76
N GLY A 37 -3.59 28.76 2.48
CA GLY A 37 -3.32 30.07 1.87
C GLY A 37 -2.06 30.76 2.42
N LEU A 38 -1.19 30.03 3.12
CA LEU A 38 0.02 30.59 3.73
C LEU A 38 1.20 30.52 2.75
N PRO A 39 1.79 31.65 2.33
CA PRO A 39 2.96 31.62 1.47
C PRO A 39 4.15 31.05 2.23
N LEU A 40 4.89 30.14 1.58
CA LEU A 40 6.07 29.43 2.11
C LEU A 40 7.31 30.36 2.16
N GLY A 41 7.16 31.50 2.83
CA GLY A 41 8.21 32.51 2.96
C GLY A 41 9.25 32.16 4.03
N PRO A 42 10.42 32.85 4.03
CA PRO A 42 11.51 32.57 4.98
C PRO A 42 11.09 32.69 6.45
N ALA A 43 10.19 33.64 6.75
CA ALA A 43 9.66 33.82 8.10
C ALA A 43 8.83 32.62 8.58
N VAL A 44 8.00 32.05 7.70
CA VAL A 44 7.17 30.87 8.00
C VAL A 44 8.06 29.63 8.17
N LYS A 45 9.04 29.43 7.27
CA LYS A 45 10.02 28.34 7.40
C LYS A 45 10.76 28.40 8.73
N ARG A 46 11.28 29.58 9.10
CA ARG A 46 12.02 29.77 10.35
C ARG A 46 11.16 29.54 11.60
N ALA A 47 9.92 30.03 11.58
CA ALA A 47 8.97 29.78 12.66
C ALA A 47 8.61 28.28 12.77
N LEU A 48 8.39 27.61 11.63
CA LEU A 48 8.10 26.18 11.61
C LEU A 48 9.30 25.34 12.08
N TRP A 49 10.50 25.66 11.61
CA TRP A 49 11.76 25.03 12.00
C TRP A 49 11.97 25.06 13.52
N ALA A 50 11.89 26.26 14.11
CA ALA A 50 12.03 26.44 15.55
C ALA A 50 10.99 25.62 16.34
N ARG A 51 9.76 25.54 15.84
CA ARG A 51 8.69 24.77 16.49
C ARG A 51 8.87 23.27 16.37
N ILE A 52 9.35 22.76 15.23
CA ILE A 52 9.63 21.34 15.04
C ILE A 52 10.76 20.90 15.96
N LEU A 53 11.86 21.66 16.03
CA LEU A 53 13.00 21.33 16.89
C LEU A 53 12.69 21.53 18.39
N ALA A 54 11.75 22.40 18.74
CA ALA A 54 11.25 22.49 20.10
C ALA A 54 10.50 21.20 20.56
N LEU A 55 10.06 20.36 19.62
CA LEU A 55 9.49 19.06 19.95
C LEU A 55 10.61 18.11 20.39
N ARG A 56 10.59 17.70 21.66
CA ARG A 56 11.54 16.72 22.25
C ARG A 56 11.54 15.33 21.60
N VAL A 57 10.70 15.13 20.58
CA VAL A 57 10.55 13.87 19.86
C VAL A 57 11.15 13.91 18.46
N VAL A 58 11.68 15.05 18.01
CA VAL A 58 12.35 15.21 16.70
C VAL A 58 13.80 15.56 16.94
N ASN A 59 14.69 14.85 16.27
CA ASN A 59 16.13 15.08 16.31
C ASN A 59 16.61 15.54 14.93
N LEU A 60 17.56 16.47 14.93
CA LEU A 60 18.32 16.81 13.74
C LEU A 60 19.60 15.96 13.72
N VAL A 61 19.78 15.22 12.64
CA VAL A 61 20.91 14.30 12.46
C VAL A 61 21.65 14.60 11.16
N GLU A 62 22.95 14.38 11.21
CA GLU A 62 23.83 14.47 10.05
C GLU A 62 24.09 13.08 9.48
N GLY A 63 23.97 12.93 8.15
CA GLY A 63 24.08 11.65 7.45
C GLY A 63 22.76 10.89 7.30
N ASP A 64 22.86 9.62 6.87
CA ASP A 64 21.70 8.77 6.61
C ASP A 64 21.32 7.93 7.84
N GLY A 65 20.02 7.84 8.14
CA GLY A 65 19.48 6.95 9.18
C GLY A 65 19.40 7.55 10.58
N ASP A 66 19.54 6.71 11.61
CA ASP A 66 19.75 7.13 13.00
C ASP A 66 21.19 7.68 13.16
N GLY A 67 21.50 8.74 12.42
CA GLY A 67 22.79 9.43 12.42
C GLY A 67 23.12 10.07 13.77
N VAL A 68 24.31 10.66 13.87
CA VAL A 68 24.75 11.32 15.10
C VAL A 68 23.90 12.56 15.32
N PRO A 69 23.20 12.69 16.47
CA PRO A 69 22.49 13.91 16.80
C PRO A 69 23.47 15.07 16.86
N ILE A 70 23.09 16.21 16.31
CA ILE A 70 23.93 17.40 16.38
C ILE A 70 24.16 17.86 17.83
N SER A 71 25.30 18.51 18.06
CA SER A 71 25.63 19.05 19.38
C SER A 71 24.75 20.25 19.70
N THR A 72 24.32 20.37 20.96
CA THR A 72 23.51 21.49 21.43
C THR A 72 24.19 22.82 21.14
N GLY A 73 23.49 23.75 20.48
CA GLY A 73 24.04 25.04 20.07
C GLY A 73 24.66 25.07 18.67
N ASP A 74 24.56 23.98 17.89
CA ASP A 74 24.97 24.00 16.48
C ASP A 74 24.19 25.08 15.70
N PRO A 75 24.84 25.85 14.80
CA PRO A 75 24.17 26.83 13.95
C PRO A 75 22.91 26.29 13.23
N ALA A 76 22.91 25.01 12.84
CA ALA A 76 21.79 24.35 12.17
C ALA A 76 20.52 24.22 13.03
N GLU A 77 20.61 24.31 14.37
CA GLU A 77 19.42 24.35 15.23
C GLU A 77 18.60 25.64 15.02
N LYS A 78 19.27 26.74 14.67
CA LYS A 78 18.64 28.06 14.52
C LYS A 78 18.41 28.43 13.06
N ASP A 79 19.26 27.93 12.18
CA ASP A 79 19.21 28.24 10.76
C ASP A 79 18.93 26.98 9.92
N PHE A 80 17.73 26.93 9.35
CA PHE A 80 17.34 25.83 8.47
C PHE A 80 18.14 25.83 7.16
N GLU A 81 18.63 26.99 6.69
CA GLU A 81 19.43 27.07 5.45
C GLU A 81 20.80 26.42 5.63
N GLU A 82 21.38 26.52 6.84
CA GLU A 82 22.58 25.80 7.20
C GLU A 82 22.34 24.28 7.24
N ALA A 83 21.23 23.86 7.84
CA ALA A 83 20.85 22.45 7.90
C ALA A 83 20.62 21.87 6.49
N GLU A 84 20.00 22.63 5.58
CA GLU A 84 19.85 22.25 4.17
C GLU A 84 21.20 22.11 3.47
N ARG A 85 22.11 23.08 3.67
CA ARG A 85 23.44 23.07 3.02
C ARG A 85 24.29 21.87 3.45
N ARG A 86 24.14 21.44 4.70
CA ARG A 86 24.83 20.26 5.24
C ARG A 86 24.15 18.94 4.88
N GLY A 87 22.98 18.97 4.22
CA GLY A 87 22.21 17.78 3.90
C GLY A 87 21.67 17.05 5.13
N MET A 88 21.36 17.80 6.19
CA MET A 88 20.84 17.23 7.42
C MET A 88 19.42 16.68 7.25
N ARG A 89 19.03 15.80 8.17
CA ARG A 89 17.73 15.14 8.19
C ARG A 89 17.03 15.30 9.53
N LEU A 90 15.71 15.43 9.48
CA LEU A 90 14.85 15.35 10.65
C LEU A 90 14.42 13.89 10.86
N VAL A 91 14.68 13.37 12.05
CA VAL A 91 14.32 12.00 12.43
C VAL A 91 13.46 12.03 13.68
N ALA A 92 12.31 11.37 13.63
CA ALA A 92 11.47 11.16 14.81
C ALA A 92 12.14 10.14 15.75
N SER A 93 12.02 10.37 17.06
CA SER A 93 12.50 9.44 18.08
C SER A 93 11.88 8.05 17.90
N ALA A 94 12.61 7.00 18.23
CA ALA A 94 12.17 5.61 18.08
C ALA A 94 10.77 5.38 18.67
N GLY A 95 10.47 6.00 19.82
CA GLY A 95 9.17 5.87 20.45
C GLY A 95 8.01 6.43 19.63
N ILE A 96 8.18 7.58 18.98
CA ILE A 96 7.14 8.14 18.11
C ILE A 96 7.04 7.35 16.81
N ARG A 97 8.15 6.87 16.25
CA ARG A 97 8.13 6.00 15.07
C ARG A 97 7.33 4.72 15.33
N ASP A 98 7.55 4.08 16.47
CA ASP A 98 6.79 2.90 16.86
C ASP A 98 5.30 3.21 17.04
N ASN A 99 4.96 4.35 17.64
CA ASN A 99 3.57 4.79 17.78
C ASN A 99 2.92 5.04 16.40
N PHE A 100 3.67 5.65 15.47
CA PHE A 100 3.23 5.88 14.10
C PHE A 100 2.91 4.57 13.36
N LEU A 101 3.65 3.49 13.66
CA LEU A 101 3.39 2.15 13.13
C LEU A 101 2.23 1.42 13.85
N GLY A 102 1.57 2.05 14.81
CA GLY A 102 0.50 1.45 15.62
C GLY A 102 0.99 0.55 16.75
N LEU A 103 2.30 0.58 17.08
CA LEU A 103 2.90 -0.30 18.09
C LEU A 103 2.79 0.25 19.52
N TYR A 104 1.92 1.25 19.76
CA TYR A 104 1.77 1.89 21.07
C TYR A 104 1.36 0.90 22.18
N GLU A 105 0.28 0.15 21.97
CA GLU A 105 -0.20 -0.85 22.94
C GLU A 105 0.73 -2.06 23.03
N ARG A 106 1.53 -2.28 21.98
CA ARG A 106 2.40 -3.45 21.88
C ARG A 106 3.64 -3.35 22.76
N ARG A 107 4.00 -2.16 23.25
CA ARG A 107 5.04 -2.04 24.29
C ARG A 107 4.75 -2.87 25.53
N PHE A 108 3.49 -3.25 25.74
CA PHE A 108 3.03 -4.10 26.84
C PHE A 108 2.73 -5.54 26.42
N ALA A 109 2.87 -5.89 25.13
CA ALA A 109 2.60 -7.23 24.64
C ALA A 109 3.81 -8.15 24.87
N LYS A 110 3.54 -9.39 25.31
CA LYS A 110 4.58 -10.40 25.61
C LYS A 110 5.35 -10.92 24.39
N SER A 111 4.90 -10.63 23.17
CA SER A 111 5.52 -11.14 21.94
C SER A 111 6.08 -10.01 21.09
N GLU A 112 7.38 -10.03 20.88
CA GLU A 112 8.06 -9.11 19.97
C GLU A 112 7.66 -9.40 18.51
N LEU A 113 7.71 -8.37 17.67
CA LEU A 113 7.57 -8.56 16.23
C LEU A 113 8.81 -9.24 15.67
N SER A 114 8.61 -10.18 14.75
CA SER A 114 9.73 -10.62 13.92
C SER A 114 10.27 -9.46 13.07
N ALA A 115 11.55 -9.53 12.71
CA ALA A 115 12.19 -8.54 11.86
C ALA A 115 11.44 -8.33 10.54
N VAL A 116 10.92 -9.40 9.94
CA VAL A 116 10.15 -9.33 8.68
C VAL A 116 8.81 -8.62 8.87
N GLN A 117 8.12 -8.85 9.99
CA GLN A 117 6.88 -8.14 10.29
C GLN A 117 7.14 -6.64 10.50
N LYS A 118 8.20 -6.28 11.24
CA LYS A 118 8.57 -4.87 11.42
C LYS A 118 8.91 -4.21 10.09
N ALA A 119 9.78 -4.83 9.29
CA ALA A 119 10.13 -4.33 7.96
C ALA A 119 8.90 -4.23 7.03
N THR A 120 7.94 -5.14 7.15
CA THR A 120 6.66 -5.06 6.42
C THR A 120 5.88 -3.81 6.80
N LEU A 121 5.74 -3.52 8.11
CA LEU A 121 5.06 -2.32 8.58
C LEU A 121 5.76 -1.06 8.09
N GLU A 122 7.10 -1.02 8.12
CA GLU A 122 7.87 0.12 7.64
C GLU A 122 7.68 0.35 6.13
N CYS A 123 7.64 -0.72 5.33
CA CYS A 123 7.35 -0.62 3.90
C CYS A 123 5.95 -0.09 3.62
N VAL A 124 4.95 -0.61 4.34
CA VAL A 124 3.56 -0.18 4.18
C VAL A 124 3.38 1.26 4.66
N ALA A 125 4.04 1.65 5.75
CA ALA A 125 4.04 3.02 6.26
C ALA A 125 4.55 4.04 5.25
N ALA A 126 5.66 3.72 4.57
CA ALA A 126 6.23 4.58 3.54
C ALA A 126 5.27 4.79 2.36
N SER A 127 4.43 3.81 2.04
CA SER A 127 3.45 3.90 0.95
C SER A 127 2.20 4.74 1.27
N ARG A 128 1.97 5.06 2.56
CA ARG A 128 0.83 5.84 3.04
C ARG A 128 -0.51 5.34 2.49
N THR A 129 -1.17 6.16 1.67
CA THR A 129 -2.49 5.91 1.06
C THR A 129 -2.40 5.16 -0.27
N SER A 130 -1.21 4.98 -0.85
CA SER A 130 -1.06 4.16 -2.07
C SER A 130 -1.19 2.67 -1.76
N GLY A 131 -0.76 2.26 -0.56
CA GLY A 131 -0.66 0.86 -0.17
C GLY A 131 0.45 0.12 -0.89
N VAL A 132 0.76 -1.09 -0.44
CA VAL A 132 1.77 -1.94 -1.07
C VAL A 132 1.17 -3.29 -1.44
N PRO A 133 1.26 -3.73 -2.71
CA PRO A 133 0.83 -5.07 -3.09
C PRO A 133 1.62 -6.15 -2.36
N GLN A 134 0.92 -7.14 -1.81
CA GLN A 134 1.52 -8.28 -1.12
C GLN A 134 2.50 -9.04 -2.04
N SER A 135 2.23 -9.10 -3.34
CA SER A 135 3.14 -9.68 -4.34
C SER A 135 4.49 -8.98 -4.41
N GLU A 136 4.54 -7.65 -4.24
CA GLU A 136 5.80 -6.89 -4.19
C GLU A 136 6.57 -7.15 -2.90
N LEU A 137 5.86 -7.23 -1.76
CA LEU A 137 6.50 -7.55 -0.48
C LEU A 137 7.08 -8.97 -0.48
N CYS A 138 6.37 -9.94 -1.06
CA CYS A 138 6.90 -11.29 -1.26
C CYS A 138 8.21 -11.28 -2.06
N LYS A 139 8.28 -10.49 -3.15
CA LYS A 139 9.50 -10.33 -3.95
C LYS A 139 10.60 -9.64 -3.14
N LYS A 140 10.28 -8.54 -2.46
CA LYS A 140 11.23 -7.75 -1.65
C LYS A 140 11.87 -8.59 -0.55
N PHE A 141 11.10 -9.41 0.14
CA PHE A 141 11.60 -10.28 1.22
C PHE A 141 12.05 -11.66 0.73
N ARG A 142 12.01 -11.94 -0.57
CA ARG A 142 12.34 -13.24 -1.17
C ARG A 142 11.58 -14.40 -0.52
N MET A 143 10.30 -14.18 -0.22
CA MET A 143 9.43 -15.14 0.45
C MET A 143 8.38 -15.73 -0.49
N LYS A 144 8.06 -17.02 -0.31
CA LYS A 144 6.90 -17.63 -0.94
C LYS A 144 5.61 -16.97 -0.44
N GLY A 145 4.63 -16.81 -1.33
CA GLY A 145 3.33 -16.18 -1.02
C GLY A 145 2.61 -16.80 0.18
N ASN A 146 2.69 -18.13 0.33
CA ASN A 146 2.07 -18.84 1.45
C ASN A 146 2.70 -18.46 2.80
N ASN A 147 4.01 -18.25 2.86
CA ASN A 147 4.68 -17.86 4.10
C ASN A 147 4.34 -16.42 4.46
N PHE A 148 4.36 -15.52 3.48
CA PHE A 148 3.99 -14.13 3.71
C PHE A 148 2.51 -13.97 4.07
N HIS A 149 1.64 -14.88 3.59
CA HIS A 149 0.23 -14.88 3.96
C HIS A 149 0.03 -14.94 5.49
N PHE A 150 0.79 -15.79 6.18
CA PHE A 150 0.75 -15.90 7.65
C PHE A 150 1.25 -14.64 8.35
N ILE A 151 2.31 -14.01 7.83
CA ILE A 151 2.84 -12.74 8.34
C ILE A 151 1.76 -11.66 8.26
N ALA A 152 1.19 -11.46 7.08
CA ALA A 152 0.16 -10.44 6.90
C ALA A 152 -1.13 -10.79 7.66
N LYS A 153 -1.52 -12.06 7.79
CA LYS A 153 -2.65 -12.47 8.63
C LYS A 153 -2.41 -12.19 10.11
N SER A 154 -1.17 -12.39 10.59
CA SER A 154 -0.79 -12.06 11.97
C SER A 154 -0.85 -10.54 12.22
N LEU A 155 -0.31 -9.72 11.33
CA LEU A 155 -0.36 -8.26 11.42
C LEU A 155 -1.79 -7.71 11.35
N GLU A 156 -2.62 -8.31 10.49
CA GLU A 156 -4.05 -7.99 10.34
C GLU A 156 -4.83 -8.33 11.61
N SER A 157 -4.60 -9.51 12.22
CA SER A 157 -5.24 -9.91 13.48
C SER A 157 -4.91 -8.98 14.64
N GLN A 158 -3.74 -8.32 14.57
CA GLN A 158 -3.28 -7.33 15.54
C GLN A 158 -3.76 -5.92 15.20
N ARG A 159 -4.60 -5.76 14.16
CA ARG A 159 -5.13 -4.48 13.68
C ARG A 159 -4.06 -3.46 13.30
N LEU A 160 -2.87 -3.93 12.92
CA LEU A 160 -1.77 -3.05 12.47
C LEU A 160 -1.89 -2.71 10.97
N ILE A 161 -2.45 -3.64 10.20
CA ILE A 161 -2.68 -3.48 8.77
C ILE A 161 -4.12 -3.82 8.37
N VAL A 162 -4.53 -3.30 7.23
CA VAL A 162 -5.75 -3.65 6.51
C VAL A 162 -5.38 -4.24 5.16
N ARG A 163 -6.06 -5.33 4.77
CA ARG A 163 -5.92 -5.98 3.46
C ARG A 163 -7.04 -5.53 2.52
N GLN A 164 -6.65 -5.14 1.31
CA GLN A 164 -7.58 -4.79 0.24
C GLN A 164 -7.37 -5.67 -0.97
N SER A 165 -8.41 -6.35 -1.46
CA SER A 165 -8.29 -7.18 -2.66
C SER A 165 -7.96 -6.31 -3.89
N THR A 166 -6.84 -6.62 -4.55
CA THR A 166 -6.25 -5.84 -5.63
C THR A 166 -5.88 -6.73 -6.81
N ILE A 167 -6.33 -6.36 -8.00
CA ILE A 167 -5.99 -7.02 -9.26
C ILE A 167 -4.94 -6.18 -9.96
N ILE A 168 -3.75 -6.72 -10.17
CA ILE A 168 -2.72 -6.08 -10.97
C ILE A 168 -2.83 -6.62 -12.40
N LYS A 169 -3.10 -5.74 -13.37
CA LYS A 169 -3.05 -6.05 -14.80
C LYS A 169 -1.79 -5.43 -15.40
N MET A 170 -0.92 -6.26 -15.96
CA MET A 170 0.16 -5.76 -16.81
C MET A 170 -0.37 -5.59 -18.23
N LYS A 171 -0.15 -4.40 -18.81
CA LYS A 171 -0.56 -4.07 -20.18
C LYS A 171 0.68 -3.99 -21.06
N ASP A 172 0.78 -4.93 -22.00
CA ASP A 172 1.77 -4.90 -23.07
C ASP A 172 1.47 -3.68 -23.96
N HIS A 173 2.43 -2.76 -24.06
CA HIS A 173 2.42 -1.73 -25.09
C HIS A 173 3.08 -2.31 -26.34
N VAL A 174 2.32 -3.06 -27.13
CA VAL A 174 2.69 -3.30 -28.54
C VAL A 174 1.51 -2.87 -29.40
N ALA A 175 1.77 -1.83 -30.18
CA ALA A 175 0.90 -1.34 -31.24
C ALA A 175 0.60 -2.46 -32.25
N GLU A 176 -0.64 -2.47 -32.73
CA GLU A 176 -1.07 -3.02 -34.02
C GLU A 176 -0.37 -4.30 -34.47
N ARG A 177 -0.82 -5.47 -33.99
CA ARG A 177 -1.10 -6.62 -34.87
C ARG A 177 -2.21 -7.47 -34.25
N GLU A 178 -3.25 -7.69 -35.03
CA GLU A 178 -4.21 -8.78 -34.82
C GLU A 178 -3.44 -10.11 -34.83
N ASP A 179 -3.96 -11.06 -34.05
CA ASP A 179 -3.52 -12.45 -33.89
C ASP A 179 -2.53 -12.79 -32.76
N ALA A 180 -2.95 -13.82 -31.99
CA ALA A 180 -2.27 -14.54 -30.93
C ALA A 180 -2.28 -13.93 -29.51
N SER A 181 -3.19 -14.49 -28.68
CA SER A 181 -3.19 -14.55 -27.21
C SER A 181 -2.08 -13.79 -26.46
N GLN A 182 -2.18 -12.48 -26.35
CA GLN A 182 -1.32 -11.73 -25.43
C GLN A 182 -1.66 -12.12 -23.98
N ASN A 183 -0.70 -12.77 -23.34
CA ASN A 183 -0.74 -13.20 -21.95
C ASN A 183 -0.68 -11.99 -21.02
N LYS A 184 -1.78 -11.23 -20.93
CA LYS A 184 -1.99 -10.25 -19.87
C LYS A 184 -1.84 -10.98 -18.54
N HIS A 185 -0.71 -10.80 -17.87
CA HIS A 185 -0.44 -11.45 -16.59
C HIS A 185 -1.27 -10.73 -15.53
N ILE A 186 -2.43 -11.31 -15.18
CA ILE A 186 -3.34 -10.79 -14.17
C ILE A 186 -2.98 -11.45 -12.84
N ILE A 187 -2.49 -10.66 -11.88
CA ILE A 187 -2.16 -11.15 -10.53
C ILE A 187 -3.23 -10.65 -9.57
N ASN A 188 -4.00 -11.58 -8.99
CA ASN A 188 -4.87 -11.26 -7.87
C ASN A 188 -4.03 -11.29 -6.58
N THR A 189 -3.95 -10.17 -5.89
CA THR A 189 -3.17 -10.00 -4.66
C THR A 189 -3.93 -9.09 -3.69
N ASN A 190 -3.38 -8.86 -2.51
CA ASN A 190 -3.93 -7.87 -1.60
C ASN A 190 -2.98 -6.70 -1.51
N SER A 191 -3.48 -5.47 -1.61
CA SER A 191 -2.73 -4.28 -1.19
C SER A 191 -2.85 -4.16 0.32
N LEU A 192 -1.73 -3.86 0.97
CA LEU A 192 -1.64 -3.69 2.41
C LEU A 192 -1.54 -2.21 2.74
N TYR A 193 -2.29 -1.78 3.74
CA TYR A 193 -2.30 -0.43 4.27
C TYR A 193 -2.07 -0.47 5.77
N LEU A 194 -1.40 0.54 6.34
CA LEU A 194 -1.45 0.73 7.79
C LEU A 194 -2.88 1.12 8.17
N SER A 195 -3.38 0.60 9.29
CA SER A 195 -4.74 0.88 9.75
C SER A 195 -5.04 2.37 9.87
N ARG A 196 -4.03 3.21 10.17
CA ARG A 196 -4.19 4.68 10.25
C ARG A 196 -4.47 5.34 8.91
N TYR A 197 -3.97 4.77 7.82
CA TYR A 197 -4.13 5.29 6.45
C TYR A 197 -5.27 4.64 5.69
N ALA A 198 -5.90 3.62 6.26
CA ALA A 198 -7.01 2.89 5.63
C ALA A 198 -8.35 3.69 5.60
N LYS A 199 -8.34 5.01 5.75
CA LYS A 199 -9.57 5.81 5.83
C LYS A 199 -10.17 6.08 4.44
N ASP A 200 -11.50 5.98 4.38
CA ASP A 200 -12.41 6.19 3.24
C ASP A 200 -12.43 5.14 2.12
N LEU A 201 -11.86 3.96 2.35
CA LEU A 201 -12.22 2.78 1.56
C LEU A 201 -13.33 2.03 2.29
N ASN A 202 -14.54 2.60 2.33
CA ASN A 202 -15.78 1.85 2.55
C ASN A 202 -16.05 0.93 1.36
N MET A 203 -15.05 0.18 0.92
CA MET A 203 -15.20 -0.83 -0.09
C MET A 203 -15.91 -2.00 0.56
N THR A 204 -17.06 -2.34 0.00
CA THR A 204 -17.71 -3.60 0.33
C THR A 204 -16.75 -4.74 0.01
N SER A 205 -16.91 -5.88 0.67
CA SER A 205 -16.13 -7.11 0.43
C SER A 205 -16.05 -7.53 -1.04
N GLN A 206 -16.95 -7.00 -1.86
CA GLN A 206 -17.15 -7.33 -3.26
C GLN A 206 -16.51 -6.31 -4.21
N GLN A 207 -15.98 -5.21 -3.69
CA GLN A 207 -15.25 -4.22 -4.49
C GLN A 207 -13.75 -4.56 -4.51
N ARG A 208 -13.08 -4.39 -5.65
CA ARG A 208 -11.63 -4.60 -5.79
C ARG A 208 -10.94 -3.41 -6.45
N ILE A 209 -9.70 -3.13 -6.01
CA ILE A 209 -8.82 -2.16 -6.66
C ILE A 209 -8.16 -2.83 -7.87
N GLU A 210 -8.18 -2.20 -9.02
CA GLU A 210 -7.48 -2.68 -10.21
C GLU A 210 -6.36 -1.70 -10.56
N ILE A 211 -5.12 -2.20 -10.59
CA ILE A 211 -3.93 -1.42 -10.92
C ILE A 211 -3.41 -1.87 -12.27
N THR A 212 -3.48 -1.00 -13.26
CA THR A 212 -2.84 -1.25 -14.56
C THR A 212 -1.42 -0.70 -14.52
N LYS A 213 -0.43 -1.58 -14.67
CA LYS A 213 0.98 -1.21 -14.79
C LYS A 213 1.43 -1.30 -16.26
N PRO A 214 2.05 -0.26 -16.83
CA PRO A 214 2.77 -0.42 -18.09
C PRO A 214 3.98 -1.34 -17.86
N GLU A 215 4.21 -2.30 -18.76
CA GLU A 215 5.43 -3.10 -18.70
C GLU A 215 6.67 -2.20 -18.85
N LEU A 216 7.56 -2.25 -17.87
CA LEU A 216 8.95 -1.83 -18.05
C LEU A 216 9.60 -2.88 -18.96
N LEU A 217 9.84 -2.50 -20.21
CA LEU A 217 10.64 -3.30 -21.15
C LEU A 217 12.02 -3.58 -20.54
N GLY A 218 12.25 -4.86 -20.21
CA GLY A 218 13.59 -5.44 -20.03
C GLY A 218 14.11 -5.54 -18.60
N SER A 219 13.93 -6.71 -17.98
CA SER A 219 15.01 -7.36 -17.23
C SER A 219 14.70 -8.86 -17.13
N ASN A 220 14.91 -9.56 -18.24
CA ASN A 220 15.46 -10.90 -18.17
C ASN A 220 16.97 -10.70 -18.20
N GLU A 221 17.67 -11.06 -17.13
CA GLU A 221 18.77 -12.02 -17.18
C GLU A 221 19.36 -12.25 -15.79
N GLU A 222 19.51 -13.53 -15.48
CA GLU A 222 20.25 -14.06 -14.36
C GLU A 222 21.74 -13.67 -14.51
N ALA A 223 22.25 -12.76 -13.69
CA ALA A 223 23.68 -12.69 -13.41
C ALA A 223 23.94 -12.04 -12.04
N ASN A 224 24.53 -12.84 -11.15
CA ASN A 224 25.21 -12.39 -9.94
C ASN A 224 26.15 -11.21 -10.21
N VAL A 225 26.00 -10.08 -9.50
CA VAL A 225 27.13 -9.37 -8.88
C VAL A 225 26.66 -8.70 -7.59
N ASP A 226 27.52 -8.86 -6.60
CA ASP A 226 27.53 -8.36 -5.24
C ASP A 226 27.49 -6.82 -5.11
N ALA A 227 27.00 -6.38 -3.95
CA ALA A 227 27.16 -5.08 -3.30
C ALA A 227 26.57 -3.80 -3.96
N PHE A 228 26.04 -2.98 -3.04
CA PHE A 228 25.82 -1.53 -3.08
C PHE A 228 24.42 -0.95 -3.32
N ARG A 229 24.06 -0.15 -2.31
CA ARG A 229 23.21 1.05 -2.31
C ARG A 229 21.72 0.81 -2.47
N VAL A 230 21.08 0.78 -1.30
CA VAL A 230 19.75 1.36 -1.10
C VAL A 230 19.86 2.85 -1.44
N ASP A 231 19.82 3.16 -2.73
CA ASP A 231 19.69 4.53 -3.19
C ASP A 231 18.26 5.00 -2.89
N GLY A 232 18.17 6.13 -2.21
CA GLY A 232 16.97 6.71 -1.62
C GLY A 232 16.01 7.35 -2.63
N ALA A 233 15.99 6.85 -3.86
CA ALA A 233 15.04 7.28 -4.88
C ALA A 233 13.79 6.39 -4.79
N PHE A 234 12.83 6.79 -3.97
CA PHE A 234 11.42 6.48 -4.24
C PHE A 234 11.04 7.22 -5.53
N ASP A 235 11.44 6.62 -6.66
CA ASP A 235 11.20 7.14 -7.98
C ASP A 235 9.70 7.22 -8.21
N VAL A 236 9.29 8.48 -8.33
CA VAL A 236 8.10 9.06 -8.94
C VAL A 236 7.18 8.03 -9.59
N ASN A 237 6.08 7.76 -8.87
CA ASN A 237 4.75 7.42 -9.38
C ASN A 237 4.62 7.46 -10.92
N SER A 238 5.07 6.40 -11.60
CA SER A 238 4.60 6.10 -12.95
C SER A 238 3.10 5.91 -12.82
N LYS A 239 2.31 6.87 -13.33
CA LYS A 239 0.84 6.95 -13.28
C LYS A 239 0.22 5.58 -13.56
N ASN A 240 0.06 4.77 -12.51
CA ASN A 240 -0.68 3.53 -12.60
C ASN A 240 -2.14 3.93 -12.66
N ASP A 241 -2.87 3.37 -13.62
CA ASP A 241 -4.30 3.60 -13.72
C ASP A 241 -4.96 2.74 -12.63
N ILE A 242 -5.46 3.40 -11.59
CA ILE A 242 -6.10 2.78 -10.42
C ILE A 242 -7.60 2.98 -10.58
N SER A 243 -8.34 1.88 -10.76
CA SER A 243 -9.81 1.90 -10.82
C SER A 243 -10.43 0.99 -9.77
N ILE A 244 -11.64 1.31 -9.31
CA ILE A 244 -12.41 0.48 -8.38
C ILE A 244 -13.50 -0.23 -9.17
N HIS A 245 -13.57 -1.56 -9.06
CA HIS A 245 -14.62 -2.36 -9.67
C HIS A 245 -15.54 -2.98 -8.61
N ASP A 246 -16.85 -2.79 -8.80
CA ASP A 246 -17.91 -3.37 -7.97
C ASP A 246 -18.48 -4.62 -8.61
N TYR A 247 -18.30 -5.76 -7.93
CA TYR A 247 -18.79 -7.05 -8.40
C TYR A 247 -20.16 -7.43 -7.80
N LEU A 248 -20.74 -6.59 -6.94
CA LEU A 248 -22.04 -6.82 -6.31
C LEU A 248 -23.19 -7.04 -7.33
N PRO A 249 -23.29 -6.26 -8.43
CA PRO A 249 -24.32 -6.51 -9.46
C PRO A 249 -24.14 -7.87 -10.14
N ALA A 250 -22.89 -8.26 -10.39
CA ALA A 250 -22.56 -9.52 -11.03
C ALA A 250 -22.86 -10.72 -10.12
N MET A 251 -22.54 -10.60 -8.82
CA MET A 251 -22.89 -11.61 -7.81
C MET A 251 -24.40 -11.72 -7.64
N LYS A 252 -25.11 -10.59 -7.59
CA LYS A 252 -26.57 -10.59 -7.49
C LYS A 252 -27.20 -11.33 -8.68
N ALA A 253 -26.73 -11.09 -9.91
CA ALA A 253 -27.25 -11.80 -11.08
C ALA A 253 -27.03 -13.33 -11.01
N ILE A 254 -25.93 -13.79 -10.40
CA ILE A 254 -25.68 -15.22 -10.15
C ILE A 254 -26.66 -15.75 -9.09
N CYS A 255 -26.82 -15.04 -7.98
CA CYS A 255 -27.78 -15.39 -6.92
C CYS A 255 -29.21 -15.48 -7.47
N ASP A 256 -29.68 -14.43 -8.17
CA ASP A 256 -31.02 -14.35 -8.74
C ASP A 256 -31.26 -15.55 -9.69
N LYS A 257 -30.25 -15.93 -10.49
CA LYS A 257 -30.34 -17.13 -11.36
C LYS A 257 -30.40 -18.45 -10.61
N LEU A 258 -29.66 -18.57 -9.52
CA LEU A 258 -29.71 -19.77 -8.67
C LEU A 258 -31.03 -19.87 -7.90
N GLU A 259 -31.61 -18.74 -7.51
CA GLU A 259 -32.91 -18.66 -6.86
C GLU A 259 -34.05 -19.02 -7.83
N GLU A 260 -33.99 -18.56 -9.08
CA GLU A 260 -34.90 -18.98 -10.17
C GLU A 260 -34.88 -20.49 -10.40
N ALA A 261 -33.74 -21.16 -10.18
CA ALA A 261 -33.61 -22.61 -10.33
C ALA A 261 -34.21 -23.41 -9.16
N SER A 262 -34.77 -22.73 -8.14
CA SER A 262 -35.57 -23.30 -7.05
C SER A 262 -34.93 -24.54 -6.39
N GLY A 263 -33.64 -24.44 -6.02
CA GLY A 263 -32.91 -25.52 -5.33
C GLY A 263 -32.37 -26.63 -6.23
N LYS A 264 -32.49 -26.52 -7.55
CA LYS A 264 -31.81 -27.41 -8.50
C LYS A 264 -30.36 -26.96 -8.68
N ALA A 265 -29.43 -27.91 -8.68
CA ALA A 265 -28.04 -27.63 -8.98
C ALA A 265 -27.91 -27.22 -10.46
N LEU A 266 -27.40 -26.01 -10.71
CA LEU A 266 -27.14 -25.51 -12.05
C LEU A 266 -25.67 -25.74 -12.42
N VAL A 267 -25.45 -26.15 -13.67
CA VAL A 267 -24.11 -26.34 -14.22
C VAL A 267 -23.49 -24.97 -14.50
N VAL A 268 -22.24 -24.77 -14.10
CA VAL A 268 -21.50 -23.52 -14.30
C VAL A 268 -21.48 -23.06 -15.76
N SER A 269 -21.42 -24.00 -16.72
CA SER A 269 -21.48 -23.66 -18.15
C SER A 269 -22.76 -22.93 -18.51
N ASP A 270 -23.89 -23.38 -17.98
CA ASP A 270 -25.21 -22.87 -18.34
C ASP A 270 -25.40 -21.48 -17.73
N ILE A 271 -25.01 -21.31 -16.45
CA ILE A 271 -24.98 -19.99 -15.80
C ILE A 271 -24.10 -19.01 -16.57
N LYS A 272 -22.92 -19.45 -17.02
CA LYS A 272 -22.01 -18.61 -17.80
C LYS A 272 -22.61 -18.21 -19.14
N VAL A 273 -23.34 -19.10 -19.81
CA VAL A 273 -23.97 -18.81 -21.10
C VAL A 273 -25.16 -17.87 -20.94
N ASP A 274 -25.97 -18.05 -19.89
CA ASP A 274 -27.13 -17.23 -19.54
C ASP A 274 -26.74 -15.81 -19.12
N LEU A 275 -25.71 -15.68 -18.29
CA LEU A 275 -25.18 -14.40 -17.81
C LEU A 275 -24.15 -13.77 -18.78
N ASP A 276 -24.08 -14.29 -20.00
CA ASP A 276 -23.23 -13.81 -21.10
C ASP A 276 -21.72 -13.73 -20.77
N TYR A 277 -21.25 -14.60 -19.87
CA TYR A 277 -19.81 -14.85 -19.64
C TYR A 277 -19.21 -15.71 -20.75
N ARG A 278 -19.31 -15.22 -21.99
CA ARG A 278 -18.81 -15.87 -23.20
C ARG A 278 -17.42 -15.37 -23.55
N MET A 279 -16.72 -16.14 -24.39
CA MET A 279 -15.39 -15.83 -24.90
C MET A 279 -14.32 -15.68 -23.80
N ALA A 280 -13.09 -15.35 -24.20
CA ALA A 280 -11.97 -15.20 -23.27
C ALA A 280 -12.20 -14.08 -22.24
N TYR A 281 -12.90 -13.01 -22.61
CA TYR A 281 -13.20 -11.89 -21.71
C TYR A 281 -14.21 -12.29 -20.63
N GLY A 282 -15.37 -12.84 -21.02
CA GLY A 282 -16.37 -13.32 -20.07
C GLY A 282 -15.83 -14.41 -19.16
N HIS A 283 -14.98 -15.31 -19.66
CA HIS A 283 -14.39 -16.34 -18.82
C HIS A 283 -13.42 -15.78 -17.75
N ARG A 284 -12.75 -14.66 -18.03
CA ARG A 284 -11.93 -13.94 -17.05
C ARG A 284 -12.79 -13.19 -16.02
N ALA A 285 -13.83 -12.50 -16.48
CA ALA A 285 -14.79 -11.83 -15.59
C ALA A 285 -15.44 -12.83 -14.62
N TRP A 286 -15.85 -13.98 -15.13
CA TRP A 286 -16.36 -15.09 -14.31
C TRP A 286 -15.39 -15.49 -13.20
N ARG A 287 -14.10 -15.69 -13.51
CA ARG A 287 -13.10 -16.05 -12.48
C ARG A 287 -12.98 -15.00 -11.38
N ASN A 288 -13.09 -13.72 -11.73
CA ASN A 288 -13.00 -12.65 -10.73
C ASN A 288 -14.20 -12.71 -9.76
N VAL A 289 -15.41 -12.95 -10.28
CA VAL A 289 -16.65 -13.06 -9.50
C VAL A 289 -16.72 -14.36 -8.71
N SER A 290 -16.51 -15.51 -9.36
CA SER A 290 -16.65 -16.83 -8.72
C SER A 290 -15.62 -17.06 -7.59
N LEU A 291 -14.42 -16.48 -7.70
CA LEU A 291 -13.43 -16.53 -6.62
C LEU A 291 -13.84 -15.71 -5.39
N LEU A 292 -14.57 -14.61 -5.56
CA LEU A 292 -15.13 -13.85 -4.42
C LEU A 292 -16.13 -14.73 -3.67
N GLU A 293 -17.08 -15.30 -4.39
CA GLU A 293 -18.15 -16.13 -3.82
C GLU A 293 -17.65 -17.35 -3.04
N ILE A 294 -16.64 -18.04 -3.56
CA ILE A 294 -16.01 -19.18 -2.88
C ILE A 294 -15.27 -18.71 -1.62
N SER A 295 -14.55 -17.59 -1.68
CA SER A 295 -13.83 -17.06 -0.52
C SER A 295 -14.76 -16.55 0.59
N TYR A 296 -15.93 -16.02 0.24
CA TYR A 296 -16.93 -15.57 1.21
C TYR A 296 -17.89 -16.69 1.67
N GLY A 297 -17.71 -17.92 1.18
CA GLY A 297 -18.54 -19.06 1.57
C GLY A 297 -19.99 -18.96 1.11
N VAL A 298 -20.29 -18.07 0.15
CA VAL A 298 -21.65 -17.86 -0.36
C VAL A 298 -22.11 -19.10 -1.14
N PHE A 299 -21.16 -19.79 -1.78
CA PHE A 299 -21.45 -20.97 -2.59
C PHE A 299 -20.36 -22.04 -2.49
N GLY A 300 -20.80 -23.30 -2.49
CA GLY A 300 -19.92 -24.46 -2.63
C GLY A 300 -19.78 -24.86 -4.08
N LEU A 301 -18.55 -24.83 -4.62
CA LEU A 301 -18.26 -25.38 -5.94
C LEU A 301 -17.96 -26.88 -5.82
N ARG A 302 -18.84 -27.75 -6.31
CA ARG A 302 -18.60 -29.20 -6.32
C ARG A 302 -18.85 -29.71 -7.74
N ASN A 303 -17.81 -30.27 -8.38
CA ASN A 303 -17.87 -30.81 -9.76
C ASN A 303 -18.53 -29.85 -10.79
N GLN A 304 -18.13 -28.57 -10.80
CA GLN A 304 -18.69 -27.53 -11.70
C GLN A 304 -20.19 -27.26 -11.52
N LEU A 305 -20.77 -27.63 -10.38
CA LEU A 305 -22.12 -27.26 -9.98
C LEU A 305 -22.04 -26.21 -8.86
N PHE A 306 -22.90 -25.18 -8.95
CA PHE A 306 -23.15 -24.25 -7.86
C PHE A 306 -24.32 -24.76 -7.02
N LEU A 307 -24.12 -24.82 -5.71
CA LEU A 307 -25.16 -25.09 -4.73
C LEU A 307 -25.32 -23.87 -3.84
N CYS A 308 -26.54 -23.30 -3.77
CA CYS A 308 -26.91 -22.37 -2.71
C CYS A 308 -26.73 -23.09 -1.37
N VAL A 309 -25.81 -22.60 -0.54
CA VAL A 309 -25.72 -23.04 0.85
C VAL A 309 -26.74 -22.19 1.62
N PRO A 310 -27.81 -22.77 2.19
CA PRO A 310 -28.76 -21.98 2.97
C PRO A 310 -28.04 -21.39 4.20
N PRO A 311 -28.39 -20.17 4.63
CA PRO A 311 -27.86 -19.62 5.86
C PRO A 311 -28.30 -20.51 7.03
N SER A 312 -27.32 -20.98 7.80
CA SER A 312 -27.49 -21.71 9.06
C SER A 312 -27.88 -20.78 10.20
#